data_AF-A0A7S0WAX4-F1
#
_entry.id   AF-A0A7S0WAX4-F1
#
_cell.length_a   1.000
_cell.length_b   1.000
_cell.length_c   1.000
_cell.angle_alpha   90.00
_cell.angle_beta   90.00
_cell.angle_gamma   90.00
#
_symmetry.space_group_name_H-M   'P 1'
#
loop_
_entity.id
_entity.type
_entity.pdbx_description
1 polymer ?
#
loop_
_entity_poly.entity_id
_entity_poly.type
_entity_poly.pdbx_seq_one_letter_code
_entity_poly.pdbx_strand_id
1 'polypeptide(L)'
;WELHQLEKIIELGADDDARVVEKIEDFVRTLTPLREAADARDDEIAVDLVREVDQGKKPMGFMIEQILEAGRMNELVKGKTNVFREFHDALEQKTKELNANKK
;
A
#
# COMPACT_ATOMS: atom_id res chain seq x y z
N TRP A 1 -24.17 -1.15 -7.33
CA TRP A 1 -25.60 -0.85 -7.58
C TRP A 1 -26.30 -2.08 -8.16
N GLU A 2 -25.83 -2.64 -9.29
CA GLU A 2 -26.39 -3.88 -9.88
C GLU A 2 -26.39 -5.08 -8.91
N LEU A 3 -25.25 -5.36 -8.23
CA LEU A 3 -25.18 -6.46 -7.25
C LEU A 3 -26.24 -6.35 -6.15
N HIS A 4 -26.45 -5.13 -5.64
CA HIS A 4 -27.46 -4.86 -4.61
C HIS A 4 -28.90 -5.01 -5.10
N GLN A 5 -29.16 -4.73 -6.38
CA GLN A 5 -30.47 -5.01 -6.98
C GLN A 5 -30.70 -6.52 -7.14
N LEU A 6 -29.65 -7.25 -7.50
CA LEU A 6 -29.68 -8.70 -7.63
C LEU A 6 -29.94 -9.40 -6.28
N GLU A 7 -29.25 -8.95 -5.23
CA GLU A 7 -29.50 -9.38 -3.84
C GLU A 7 -30.96 -9.16 -3.46
N LYS A 8 -31.52 -7.98 -3.74
CA LYS A 8 -32.93 -7.69 -3.45
C LYS A 8 -33.92 -8.57 -4.21
N ILE A 9 -33.66 -8.87 -5.48
CA ILE A 9 -34.51 -9.75 -6.27
C ILE A 9 -34.49 -11.18 -5.71
N ILE A 10 -33.32 -11.65 -5.25
CA ILE A 10 -33.18 -12.97 -4.62
C ILE A 10 -33.86 -13.00 -3.25
N GLU A 11 -33.68 -11.96 -2.42
CA GLU A 11 -34.27 -11.87 -1.07
C GLU A 11 -35.79 -11.77 -1.08
N LEU A 12 -36.37 -11.02 -2.02
CA LEU A 12 -37.82 -10.80 -2.12
C LEU A 12 -38.53 -11.90 -2.92
N GLY A 13 -37.77 -12.77 -3.59
CA GLY A 13 -38.28 -13.73 -4.55
C GLY A 13 -38.47 -13.08 -5.92
N ALA A 14 -37.87 -13.70 -6.94
CA ALA A 14 -38.09 -13.27 -8.32
C ALA A 14 -39.44 -13.78 -8.82
N ASP A 15 -40.23 -12.91 -9.46
CA ASP A 15 -41.46 -13.32 -10.14
C ASP A 15 -41.17 -14.19 -11.39
N ASP A 16 -39.96 -14.09 -11.94
CA ASP A 16 -39.51 -14.78 -13.16
C ASP A 16 -37.98 -15.02 -13.13
N ASP A 17 -37.58 -16.27 -13.38
CA ASP A 17 -36.18 -16.68 -13.48
C ASP A 17 -35.44 -15.97 -14.62
N ALA A 18 -36.14 -15.65 -15.72
CA ALA A 18 -35.53 -14.95 -16.85
C ALA A 18 -35.02 -13.55 -16.46
N ARG A 19 -35.72 -12.88 -15.53
CA ARG A 19 -35.34 -11.56 -15.01
C ARG A 19 -34.10 -11.63 -14.10
N VAL A 20 -33.91 -12.74 -13.39
CA VAL A 20 -32.68 -12.99 -12.61
C VAL A 20 -31.49 -13.15 -13.55
N VAL A 21 -31.65 -13.97 -14.60
CA VAL A 21 -30.61 -14.18 -15.61
C VAL A 21 -30.22 -12.88 -16.30
N GLU A 22 -31.21 -12.08 -16.74
CA GLU A 22 -30.96 -10.76 -17.34
C GLU A 22 -30.13 -9.86 -16.40
N LYS A 23 -30.43 -9.87 -15.10
CA LYS A 23 -29.68 -9.07 -14.12
C LYS A 23 -28.28 -9.60 -13.82
N ILE A 24 -28.06 -10.91 -13.88
CA ILE A 24 -26.71 -11.47 -13.80
C ILE A 24 -25.91 -11.04 -15.04
N GLU A 25 -26.51 -11.09 -16.22
CA GLU A 25 -25.86 -10.66 -17.46
C GLU A 25 -25.51 -9.16 -17.44
N ASP A 26 -26.42 -8.31 -16.96
CA ASP A 26 -26.17 -6.88 -16.75
C ASP A 26 -24.96 -6.67 -15.84
N PHE A 27 -24.92 -7.36 -14.69
CA PHE A 27 -23.79 -7.27 -13.76
C PHE A 27 -22.47 -7.71 -14.41
N VAL A 28 -22.45 -8.85 -15.11
CA VAL A 28 -21.26 -9.35 -15.80
C VAL A 28 -20.79 -8.36 -16.87
N ARG A 29 -21.70 -7.73 -17.61
CA ARG A 29 -21.36 -6.67 -18.59
C ARG A 29 -20.67 -5.47 -17.95
N THR A 30 -20.94 -5.17 -16.67
CA THR A 30 -20.23 -4.09 -15.96
C THR A 30 -18.79 -4.45 -15.59
N LEU A 31 -18.42 -5.73 -15.52
CA LEU A 31 -17.08 -6.17 -15.11
C LEU A 31 -16.03 -5.92 -16.19
N THR A 32 -16.37 -6.06 -17.47
CA THR A 32 -15.41 -5.88 -18.58
C THR A 32 -14.88 -4.43 -18.66
N PRO A 33 -15.73 -3.38 -18.66
CA PRO A 33 -15.24 -2.00 -18.63
C PRO A 33 -14.43 -1.68 -17.37
N LEU A 34 -14.78 -2.27 -16.22
CA LEU A 34 -14.00 -2.11 -14.99
C LEU A 34 -12.60 -2.69 -15.12
N ARG A 35 -12.47 -3.86 -15.77
CA ARG A 35 -11.18 -4.47 -16.05
C ARG A 35 -10.35 -3.64 -17.02
N GLU A 36 -10.94 -3.20 -18.13
CA GLU A 36 -10.26 -2.34 -19.11
C GLU A 36 -9.80 -1.03 -18.47
N ALA A 37 -10.63 -0.44 -17.61
CA ALA A 37 -10.26 0.76 -16.85
C ALA A 37 -9.15 0.50 -15.84
N ALA A 38 -9.10 -0.69 -15.22
CA ALA A 38 -8.01 -1.08 -14.33
C ALA A 38 -6.70 -1.30 -15.09
N ASP A 39 -6.74 -2.01 -16.23
CA ASP A 39 -5.58 -2.30 -17.08
C ASP A 39 -5.01 -1.01 -17.73
N ALA A 40 -5.83 0.01 -17.94
CA ALA A 40 -5.41 1.32 -18.43
C ALA A 40 -4.69 2.18 -17.38
N ARG A 41 -4.70 1.78 -16.10
CA ARG A 41 -4.04 2.51 -15.01
C ARG A 41 -2.70 1.84 -14.70
N ASP A 42 -1.65 2.64 -14.62
CA ASP A 42 -0.31 2.20 -14.22
C ASP A 42 -0.14 2.33 -12.69
N ASP A 43 -1.15 1.88 -11.94
CA ASP A 43 -1.17 1.96 -10.48
C ASP A 43 -0.74 0.61 -9.88
N GLU A 44 0.44 0.56 -9.26
CA GLU A 44 0.88 -0.62 -8.51
C GLU A 44 0.24 -0.65 -7.12
N ILE A 45 -0.48 -1.74 -6.82
CA ILE A 45 -1.06 -1.99 -5.50
C ILE A 45 -0.17 -2.96 -4.74
N ALA A 46 0.30 -2.57 -3.55
CA ALA A 46 1.11 -3.43 -2.70
C ALA A 46 0.37 -4.74 -2.35
N VAL A 47 1.03 -5.88 -2.55
CA VAL A 47 0.43 -7.22 -2.31
C VAL A 47 -0.07 -7.37 -0.86
N ASP A 48 0.66 -6.82 0.10
CA ASP A 48 0.27 -6.90 1.51
C ASP A 48 -0.99 -6.10 1.81
N LEU A 49 -1.21 -4.97 1.12
CA LEU A 49 -2.46 -4.22 1.21
C LEU A 49 -3.64 -5.06 0.70
N VAL A 50 -3.46 -5.79 -0.41
CA VAL A 50 -4.49 -6.69 -0.94
C VAL A 50 -4.84 -7.78 0.08
N ARG A 51 -3.84 -8.37 0.73
CA ARG A 51 -4.05 -9.39 1.79
C ARG A 51 -4.81 -8.84 2.99
N GLU A 52 -4.54 -7.60 3.39
CA GLU A 52 -5.25 -6.96 4.49
C GLU A 52 -6.73 -6.72 4.16
N VAL A 53 -7.00 -6.25 2.94
CA VAL A 53 -8.36 -6.03 2.45
C VAL A 53 -9.13 -7.34 2.36
N ASP A 54 -8.49 -8.41 1.90
CA ASP A 54 -9.06 -9.76 1.83
C ASP A 54 -9.46 -10.29 3.23
N GLN A 55 -8.75 -9.87 4.28
CA GLN A 55 -9.08 -10.16 5.68
C GLN A 55 -10.15 -9.21 6.28
N GLY A 56 -10.72 -8.31 5.47
CA GLY A 56 -11.70 -7.32 5.92
C GLY A 56 -11.12 -6.13 6.68
N LYS A 57 -9.79 -5.94 6.66
CA LYS A 57 -9.17 -4.77 7.27
C LYS A 57 -9.33 -3.54 6.39
N LYS A 58 -9.24 -2.36 7.01
CA LYS A 58 -9.37 -1.08 6.32
C LYS A 58 -8.04 -0.69 5.65
N PRO A 59 -8.02 -0.40 4.34
CA PRO A 59 -6.83 0.04 3.60
C PRO A 59 -6.04 1.20 4.24
N MET A 60 -6.75 2.14 4.86
CA MET A 60 -6.10 3.31 5.48
C MET A 60 -5.18 2.94 6.64
N GLY A 61 -5.45 1.85 7.37
CA GLY A 61 -4.58 1.40 8.45
C GLY A 61 -3.19 1.05 7.92
N PHE A 62 -3.15 0.24 6.87
CA PHE A 62 -1.92 -0.11 6.16
C PHE A 62 -1.14 1.14 5.71
N MET A 63 -1.82 2.10 5.07
CA MET A 63 -1.15 3.33 4.60
C MET A 63 -0.51 4.13 5.75
N ILE A 64 -1.23 4.27 6.86
CA ILE A 64 -0.72 4.99 8.04
C ILE A 64 0.52 4.28 8.60
N GLU A 65 0.49 2.95 8.71
CA GLU A 65 1.61 2.16 9.19
C GLU A 65 2.85 2.33 8.30
N GLN A 66 2.68 2.29 6.98
CA GLN A 66 3.78 2.50 6.04
C GLN A 66 4.40 3.90 6.16
N ILE A 67 3.59 4.95 6.33
CA ILE A 67 4.08 6.31 6.54
C ILE A 67 4.87 6.42 7.85
N LEU A 68 4.35 5.83 8.92
CA LEU A 68 5.01 5.83 10.22
C LEU A 68 6.33 5.05 10.18
N GLU A 69 6.36 3.91 9.49
CA GLU A 69 7.58 3.11 9.31
C GLU A 69 8.64 3.86 8.50
N ALA A 70 8.25 4.53 7.41
CA ALA A 70 9.15 5.40 6.66
C ALA A 70 9.72 6.53 7.54
N GLY A 71 8.90 7.10 8.42
CA GLY A 71 9.33 8.09 9.42
C GLY A 71 10.40 7.53 10.37
N ARG A 72 10.12 6.38 11.00
CA ARG A 72 11.06 5.70 11.90
C ARG A 72 12.38 5.36 11.21
N MET A 73 12.31 4.83 9.99
CA MET A 73 13.51 4.49 9.24
C MET A 73 14.35 5.72 8.89
N ASN A 74 13.72 6.83 8.51
CA ASN A 74 14.43 8.08 8.24
C ASN A 74 15.16 8.61 9.48
N GLU A 75 14.52 8.54 10.66
CA GLU A 75 15.18 8.92 11.92
C GLU A 75 16.38 8.03 12.23
N LEU A 76 16.22 6.70 12.09
CA LEU A 76 17.30 5.75 12.33
C LEU A 76 18.50 5.99 11.39
N VAL A 77 18.25 6.19 10.10
CA VAL A 77 19.30 6.44 9.10
C VAL A 77 20.01 7.77 9.36
N LYS A 78 19.27 8.83 9.72
CA LYS A 78 19.86 10.11 10.14
C LYS A 78 20.74 9.95 11.37
N GLY A 79 20.27 9.22 12.39
CA GLY A 79 21.06 8.92 13.58
C GLY A 79 22.36 8.20 13.26
N LYS A 80 22.30 7.15 12.42
CA LYS A 80 23.51 6.42 11.97
C LYS A 80 24.48 7.34 11.20
N THR A 81 23.96 8.16 10.29
CA THR A 81 24.78 9.11 9.52
C THR A 81 25.52 10.10 10.42
N ASN A 82 24.87 10.59 11.47
CA ASN A 82 25.49 11.50 12.44
C ASN A 82 26.62 10.80 13.21
N VAL A 83 26.39 9.58 13.68
CA VAL A 83 27.42 8.79 14.39
C VAL A 83 28.63 8.53 13.50
N PHE A 84 28.43 8.21 12.22
CA PHE A 84 29.55 8.02 11.29
C PHE A 84 30.33 9.30 11.03
N ARG A 85 29.66 10.46 10.97
CA ARG A 85 30.32 11.76 10.83
C ARG A 85 31.18 12.08 12.04
N GLU A 86 30.63 11.96 13.25
CA GLU A 86 31.37 12.19 14.50
C GLU A 86 32.58 11.26 14.61
N PHE A 87 32.41 10.00 14.23
CA PHE A 87 33.50 9.02 14.21
C PHE A 87 34.60 9.40 13.21
N HIS A 88 34.23 9.85 12.01
CA HIS A 88 35.17 10.33 11.00
C HIS A 88 35.96 11.55 11.49
N ASP A 89 35.27 12.55 12.05
CA ASP A 89 35.88 13.77 12.57
C ASP A 89 36.86 13.48 13.71
N ALA A 90 36.50 12.55 14.61
CA ALA A 90 37.38 12.08 15.68
C ALA A 90 38.64 11.38 15.14
N LEU A 91 38.51 10.56 14.08
CA LEU A 91 39.65 9.92 13.42
C LEU A 91 40.57 10.95 12.75
N GLU A 92 40.01 11.95 12.08
CA GLU A 92 40.79 13.05 11.50
C GLU A 92 41.56 13.82 12.57
N GLN A 93 40.91 14.16 13.67
CA GLN A 93 41.54 14.89 14.77
C GLN A 93 42.71 14.08 15.37
N LYS A 94 42.48 12.80 15.67
CA LYS A 94 43.52 11.91 16.20
C LYS A 94 44.70 11.76 15.25
N THR A 95 44.44 11.73 13.94
CA THR A 95 45.48 11.69 12.90
C THR A 95 46.29 12.99 12.87
N LYS A 96 45.64 14.15 12.99
CA LYS A 96 46.30 15.46 13.07
C LYS A 96 47.19 15.55 14.32
N GLU A 97 46.68 15.13 15.48
CA GLU A 97 47.43 15.10 16.75
C GLU A 97 48.66 14.17 16.68
N LEU A 98 48.50 12.97 16.12
CA LEU A 98 49.61 12.02 15.92
C LEU A 98 50.70 12.56 14.99
N ASN A 99 50.31 13.28 13.94
CA ASN A 99 51.26 13.90 13.01
C ASN A 99 51.94 15.15 13.60
N ALA A 100 51.25 15.88 14.48
CA ALA A 100 51.83 17.01 15.20
C ALA A 100 52.89 16.57 16.22
N ASN A 101 52.66 15.47 16.94
CA ASN A 101 53.61 14.93 17.92
C ASN A 101 54.83 14.21 17.32
N LYS A 102 54.90 14.06 15.99
CA LYS A 102 56.05 13.48 15.27
C LYS A 102 57.02 14.53 14.72
N LYS A 103 56.70 15.83 14.81
CA LYS A 103 57.58 16.95 14.48
C LYS A 103 58.25 17.48 15.73
#